data_AF-A0A818QV71-F1
#
_entry.id   AF-A0A818QV71-F1
#
_cell.length_a   1.000
_cell.length_b   1.000
_cell.length_c   1.000
_cell.angle_alpha   90.00
_cell.angle_beta   90.00
_cell.angle_gamma   90.00
#
_symmetry.space_group_name_H-M   'P 1'
#
loop_
_entity.id
_entity.type
_entity.pdbx_description
1 polymer ?
#
loop_
_entity_poly.entity_id
_entity_poly.type
_entity_poly.pdbx_seq_one_letter_code
_entity_poly.pdbx_strand_id
1 'polypeptide(L)'
;MCQGNIDDEQHWSNMFQQELIRHLTVEELVLYRLFEKYLDLQGNNIIDQCKYKHQYMKKQLFLLETTPITDTKYCLTFYRLIKSFNEHIKSEENKCLSKLENVITYDLNASLAKTFLQIKMSIYIKYSNIYYLLLFNNYLF
;
A
#
# COMPACT_ATOMS: atom_id res chain seq x y z
N MET A 1 -0.76 20.84 -5.04
CA MET A 1 -0.70 19.79 -6.07
C MET A 1 -1.98 19.92 -6.90
N CYS A 2 -1.85 19.93 -8.21
CA CYS A 2 -2.79 20.44 -9.24
C CYS A 2 -2.69 21.93 -9.56
N GLN A 3 -1.48 22.48 -9.49
CA GLN A 3 -1.18 23.85 -9.95
C GLN A 3 0.18 23.92 -10.68
N GLY A 4 0.87 22.77 -10.81
CA GLY A 4 2.15 22.65 -11.49
C GLY A 4 2.02 22.06 -12.90
N ASN A 5 3.12 21.53 -13.42
CA ASN A 5 3.12 20.81 -14.69
C ASN A 5 2.28 19.52 -14.56
N ILE A 6 1.26 19.39 -15.41
CA ILE A 6 0.30 18.27 -15.39
C ILE A 6 1.00 16.92 -15.61
N ASP A 7 2.02 16.87 -16.49
CA ASP A 7 2.73 15.62 -16.78
C ASP A 7 3.54 15.15 -15.57
N ASP A 8 4.22 16.08 -14.90
CA ASP A 8 4.97 15.78 -13.67
C ASP A 8 4.03 15.34 -12.55
N GLU A 9 2.90 16.05 -12.36
CA GLU A 9 1.91 15.72 -11.34
C GLU A 9 1.26 14.34 -11.59
N GLN A 10 0.96 14.01 -12.84
CA GLN A 10 0.45 12.69 -13.22
C GLN A 10 1.49 11.61 -12.96
N HIS A 11 2.75 11.85 -13.31
CA HIS A 11 3.84 10.91 -13.08
C HIS A 11 4.01 10.59 -11.59
N TRP A 12 4.11 11.61 -10.73
CA TRP A 12 4.25 11.42 -9.28
C TRP A 12 3.02 10.78 -8.65
N SER A 13 1.82 11.16 -9.09
CA SER A 13 0.59 10.54 -8.63
C SER A 13 0.57 9.03 -8.96
N ASN A 14 0.90 8.66 -10.20
CA ASN A 14 0.96 7.26 -10.61
C ASN A 14 1.98 6.47 -9.80
N MET A 15 3.16 7.06 -9.56
CA MET A 15 4.21 6.41 -8.77
C MET A 15 3.76 6.17 -7.33
N PHE A 16 3.12 7.16 -6.70
CA PHE A 16 2.56 7.01 -5.37
C PHE A 16 1.48 5.91 -5.31
N GLN A 17 0.55 5.90 -6.28
CA GLN A 17 -0.54 4.91 -6.33
C GLN A 17 0.00 3.48 -6.46
N GLN A 18 1.01 3.26 -7.32
CA GLN A 18 1.66 1.97 -7.49
C GLN A 18 2.33 1.49 -6.19
N GLU A 19 3.10 2.37 -5.54
CA GLU A 19 3.76 2.03 -4.28
C GLU A 19 2.77 1.77 -3.14
N LEU A 20 1.65 2.50 -3.12
CA LEU A 20 0.57 2.27 -2.17
C LEU A 20 -0.09 0.90 -2.39
N ILE A 21 -0.49 0.56 -3.62
CA ILE A 21 -1.06 -0.76 -3.94
C ILE A 21 -0.13 -1.89 -3.49
N ARG A 22 1.17 -1.73 -3.78
CA ARG A 22 2.21 -2.69 -3.39
C ARG A 22 2.30 -2.82 -1.87
N HIS A 23 2.30 -1.70 -1.16
CA HIS A 23 2.33 -1.68 0.31
C HIS A 23 1.13 -2.42 0.90
N LEU A 24 -0.10 -2.02 0.55
CA LEU A 24 -1.33 -2.64 1.08
C LEU A 24 -1.37 -4.16 0.80
N THR A 25 -0.90 -4.58 -0.38
CA THR A 25 -0.90 -5.99 -0.78
C THR A 25 0.08 -6.83 0.04
N VAL A 26 1.29 -6.33 0.30
CA VAL A 26 2.28 -7.06 1.11
C VAL A 26 1.77 -7.21 2.54
N GLU A 27 1.15 -6.18 3.10
CA GLU A 27 0.60 -6.22 4.45
C GLU A 27 -0.53 -7.24 4.59
N GLU A 28 -1.45 -7.25 3.62
CA GLU A 28 -2.55 -8.22 3.58
C GLU A 28 -2.05 -9.66 3.43
N LEU A 29 -1.00 -9.89 2.65
CA LEU A 29 -0.46 -11.24 2.40
C LEU A 29 0.46 -11.75 3.53
N VAL A 30 1.16 -10.84 4.21
CA VAL A 30 2.24 -11.19 5.15
C VAL A 30 1.89 -10.77 6.56
N LEU A 31 1.67 -9.48 6.83
CA LEU A 31 1.48 -8.99 8.20
C LEU A 31 0.21 -9.55 8.84
N TYR A 32 -0.88 -9.70 8.08
CA TYR A 32 -2.13 -10.22 8.65
C TYR A 32 -1.94 -11.64 9.19
N ARG A 33 -1.20 -12.49 8.47
CA ARG A 33 -0.88 -13.85 8.94
C ARG A 33 0.01 -13.85 10.18
N LEU A 34 0.91 -12.87 10.31
CA LEU A 34 1.73 -12.71 11.50
C LEU A 34 0.89 -12.24 12.69
N PHE A 35 -0.03 -11.31 12.49
CA PHE A 35 -0.96 -10.89 13.53
C PHE A 35 -1.87 -12.04 13.98
N GLU A 36 -2.44 -12.81 13.07
CA GLU A 36 -3.21 -14.03 13.38
C GLU A 36 -2.38 -15.03 14.19
N LYS A 37 -1.13 -15.27 13.78
CA LYS A 37 -0.27 -16.28 14.38
C LYS A 37 0.24 -15.93 15.78
N TYR A 38 0.55 -14.65 16.03
CA TYR A 38 1.27 -14.23 17.23
C TYR A 38 0.42 -13.41 18.22
N LEU A 39 -0.74 -12.88 17.81
CA LEU A 39 -1.58 -12.01 18.64
C LEU A 39 -3.02 -12.53 18.86
N ASP A 40 -3.37 -13.70 18.35
CA ASP A 40 -4.69 -14.34 18.51
C ASP A 40 -5.87 -13.38 18.27
N LEU A 41 -6.79 -13.24 19.23
CA LEU A 41 -7.95 -12.34 19.18
C LEU A 41 -7.55 -10.86 18.99
N GLN A 42 -6.41 -10.45 19.56
CA GLN A 42 -5.90 -9.09 19.36
C GLN A 42 -5.44 -8.89 17.91
N GLY A 43 -4.87 -9.94 17.30
CA GLY A 43 -4.50 -9.96 15.89
C GLY A 43 -5.69 -9.76 14.97
N ASN A 44 -6.79 -10.49 15.21
CA ASN A 44 -8.02 -10.34 14.42
C ASN A 44 -8.59 -8.91 14.45
N ASN A 45 -8.61 -8.29 15.65
CA ASN A 45 -9.07 -6.90 15.78
C ASN A 45 -8.19 -5.91 15.01
N ILE A 46 -6.86 -6.12 14.98
CA ILE A 46 -5.93 -5.30 14.18
C ILE A 46 -6.22 -5.48 12.69
N ILE A 47 -6.37 -6.73 12.25
CA ILE A 47 -6.63 -7.08 10.86
C ILE A 47 -7.93 -6.45 10.36
N ASP A 48 -9.01 -6.50 11.14
CA ASP A 48 -10.29 -5.93 10.74
C ASP A 48 -10.22 -4.40 10.61
N GLN A 49 -9.48 -3.74 11.51
CA GLN A 49 -9.22 -2.30 11.40
C GLN A 49 -8.38 -1.95 10.16
N CYS A 50 -7.34 -2.72 9.87
CA CYS A 50 -6.52 -2.51 8.67
C CYS A 50 -7.32 -2.77 7.40
N LYS A 51 -8.12 -3.86 7.33
CA LYS A 51 -9.03 -4.14 6.20
C LYS A 51 -9.98 -3.00 5.91
N TYR A 52 -10.58 -2.40 6.95
CA TYR A 52 -11.47 -1.25 6.79
C TYR A 52 -10.75 -0.06 6.14
N LYS A 53 -9.56 0.30 6.64
CA LYS A 53 -8.75 1.41 6.08
C LYS A 53 -8.27 1.11 4.66
N HIS A 54 -7.79 -0.12 4.41
CA HIS A 54 -7.35 -0.56 3.09
C HIS A 54 -8.48 -0.51 2.08
N GLN A 55 -9.70 -0.92 2.46
CA GLN A 55 -10.85 -0.86 1.59
C GLN A 55 -11.20 0.58 1.20
N TYR A 56 -11.09 1.53 2.13
CA TYR A 56 -11.24 2.95 1.80
C TYR A 56 -10.18 3.42 0.80
N MET A 57 -8.90 3.12 1.04
CA MET A 57 -7.80 3.52 0.14
C MET A 57 -7.92 2.88 -1.25
N LYS A 58 -8.29 1.60 -1.34
CA LYS A 58 -8.58 0.89 -2.60
C LYS A 58 -9.71 1.58 -3.40
N LYS A 59 -10.74 2.07 -2.73
CA LYS A 59 -11.82 2.85 -3.39
C LYS A 59 -11.30 4.19 -3.93
N GLN A 60 -10.44 4.90 -3.19
CA GLN A 60 -9.85 6.15 -3.68
C GLN A 60 -8.90 5.91 -4.86
N LEU A 61 -8.11 4.83 -4.82
CA LEU A 61 -7.24 4.40 -5.93
C LEU A 61 -8.05 4.15 -7.20
N PHE A 62 -9.16 3.41 -7.11
CA PHE A 62 -10.05 3.18 -8.25
C PHE A 62 -10.65 4.48 -8.82
N LEU A 63 -11.03 5.42 -7.94
CA LEU A 63 -11.51 6.73 -8.39
C LEU A 63 -10.43 7.51 -9.13
N LEU A 64 -9.18 7.48 -8.66
CA LEU A 64 -8.07 8.15 -9.33
C LEU A 64 -7.72 7.53 -10.69
N GLU A 65 -7.79 6.20 -10.80
CA GLU A 65 -7.55 5.49 -12.07
C GLU A 65 -8.58 5.86 -13.14
N THR A 66 -9.82 6.14 -12.73
CA THR A 66 -10.94 6.44 -13.64
C THR A 66 -11.23 7.93 -13.81
N THR A 67 -10.49 8.81 -13.12
CA THR A 67 -10.68 10.27 -13.17
C THR A 67 -9.50 10.93 -13.89
N PRO A 68 -9.73 11.76 -14.91
CA PRO A 68 -8.66 12.54 -15.53
C PRO A 68 -8.01 13.50 -14.52
N ILE A 69 -6.69 13.68 -14.57
CA ILE A 69 -5.97 14.60 -13.67
C ILE A 69 -6.41 16.06 -13.80
N THR A 70 -6.95 16.44 -14.96
CA THR A 70 -7.53 17.77 -15.20
C THR A 70 -8.86 17.99 -14.50
N ASP A 71 -9.51 16.93 -14.00
CA ASP A 71 -10.72 17.08 -13.18
C ASP A 71 -10.35 17.58 -11.78
N THR A 72 -10.99 18.67 -11.36
CA THR A 72 -10.86 19.24 -10.01
C THR A 72 -11.03 18.21 -8.86
N LYS A 73 -11.80 17.14 -9.09
CA LYS A 73 -12.02 16.05 -8.12
C LYS A 73 -10.81 15.15 -7.97
N TYR A 74 -9.94 15.05 -8.98
CA TYR A 74 -8.74 14.22 -8.92
C TYR A 74 -7.86 14.63 -7.74
N CYS A 75 -7.56 15.92 -7.68
CA CYS A 75 -6.67 16.54 -6.70
C CYS A 75 -7.17 16.36 -5.27
N LEU A 76 -8.48 16.56 -5.08
CA LEU A 76 -9.14 16.36 -3.80
C LEU A 76 -9.09 14.89 -3.37
N THR A 77 -9.32 13.97 -4.31
CA THR A 77 -9.26 12.52 -4.07
C THR A 77 -7.84 12.08 -3.71
N PHE A 78 -6.84 12.56 -4.45
CA PHE A 78 -5.43 12.28 -4.21
C PHE A 78 -4.97 12.79 -2.84
N TYR A 79 -5.35 14.01 -2.48
CA TYR A 79 -5.05 14.56 -1.16
C TYR A 79 -5.65 13.74 -0.02
N ARG A 80 -6.92 13.32 -0.17
CA ARG A 80 -7.60 12.44 0.81
C ARG A 80 -6.91 11.09 0.93
N LEU A 81 -6.45 10.53 -0.20
CA LEU A 81 -5.70 9.28 -0.22
C LEU A 81 -4.37 9.41 0.53
N ILE A 82 -3.57 10.43 0.23
CA ILE A 82 -2.30 10.69 0.94
C ILE A 82 -2.55 10.88 2.44
N LYS A 83 -3.55 11.67 2.81
CA LYS A 83 -3.91 11.88 4.22
C LYS A 83 -4.24 10.56 4.91
N SER A 84 -5.09 9.74 4.29
CA SER A 84 -5.49 8.44 4.84
C SER A 84 -4.30 7.48 4.96
N PHE A 85 -3.39 7.50 3.99
CA PHE A 85 -2.17 6.70 4.02
C PHE A 85 -1.22 7.14 5.14
N ASN A 86 -1.02 8.43 5.35
CA ASN A 86 -0.20 8.95 6.45
C ASN A 86 -0.78 8.58 7.82
N GLU A 87 -2.10 8.60 7.97
CA GLU A 87 -2.78 8.16 9.19
C GLU A 87 -2.69 6.64 9.39
N HIS A 88 -2.70 5.87 8.29
CA HIS A 88 -2.49 4.42 8.28
C HIS A 88 -1.10 4.05 8.81
N ILE A 89 -0.03 4.57 8.20
CA ILE A 89 1.35 4.29 8.61
C ILE A 89 1.57 4.60 10.10
N LYS A 90 1.13 5.79 10.55
CA LYS A 90 1.27 6.18 11.97
C LYS A 90 0.56 5.22 12.91
N SER A 91 -0.61 4.71 12.51
CA SER A 91 -1.36 3.74 13.31
C SER A 91 -0.65 2.38 13.34
N GLU A 92 -0.02 1.98 12.25
CA GLU A 92 0.66 0.69 12.17
C GLU A 92 1.96 0.68 12.97
N GLU A 93 2.84 1.65 12.72
CA GLU A 93 4.14 1.76 13.39
C GLU A 93 3.97 1.84 14.91
N ASN A 94 3.09 2.74 15.38
CA ASN A 94 2.99 3.02 16.81
C ASN A 94 2.15 2.00 17.58
N LYS A 95 1.20 1.33 16.93
CA LYS A 95 0.20 0.49 17.63
C LYS A 95 0.15 -0.96 17.20
N CYS A 96 0.40 -1.28 15.93
CA CYS A 96 0.19 -2.63 15.42
C CYS A 96 1.50 -3.41 15.43
N LEU A 97 2.56 -2.84 14.84
CA LEU A 97 3.88 -3.46 14.79
C LEU A 97 4.50 -3.59 16.18
N SER A 98 4.36 -2.55 17.03
CA SER A 98 4.85 -2.60 18.42
C SER A 98 4.26 -3.76 19.24
N LYS A 99 3.01 -4.16 18.98
CA LYS A 99 2.40 -5.33 19.64
C LYS A 99 3.05 -6.63 19.20
N LEU A 100 3.36 -6.75 17.91
CA LEU A 100 4.05 -7.92 17.38
C LEU A 100 5.47 -8.01 17.94
N GLU A 101 6.20 -6.90 17.99
CA GLU A 101 7.56 -6.81 18.54
C GLU A 101 7.63 -7.22 20.02
N ASN A 102 6.57 -6.94 20.80
CA ASN A 102 6.52 -7.30 22.22
C ASN A 102 6.30 -8.80 22.48
N VAL A 103 5.87 -9.58 21.49
CA VAL A 103 5.56 -11.02 21.64
C VAL A 103 6.51 -11.94 20.88
N ILE A 104 7.42 -11.39 20.08
CA ILE A 104 8.44 -12.15 19.33
C ILE A 104 9.85 -11.80 19.80
N THR A 105 10.80 -12.72 19.62
CA THR A 105 12.20 -12.43 19.92
C THR A 105 12.81 -11.48 18.89
N TYR A 106 13.88 -10.79 19.27
CA TYR A 106 14.62 -9.91 18.37
C TYR A 106 15.09 -10.62 17.09
N ASP A 107 15.65 -11.83 17.21
CA ASP A 107 16.15 -12.60 16.07
C ASP A 107 15.02 -13.02 15.11
N LEU A 108 13.86 -13.40 15.68
CA LEU A 108 12.68 -13.71 14.88
C LEU A 108 12.15 -12.44 14.18
N ASN A 109 12.11 -11.30 14.87
CA ASN A 109 11.70 -10.03 14.28
C ASN A 109 12.61 -9.64 13.11
N ALA A 110 13.93 -9.70 13.29
CA ALA A 110 14.90 -9.41 12.23
C ALA A 110 14.73 -10.34 11.01
N SER A 111 14.48 -11.63 11.24
CA SER A 111 14.21 -12.61 10.18
C SER A 111 12.88 -12.33 9.44
N LEU A 112 11.83 -12.00 10.17
CA LEU A 112 10.52 -11.63 9.60
C LEU A 112 10.59 -10.33 8.80
N ALA A 113 11.29 -9.31 9.30
CA ALA A 113 11.51 -8.05 8.60
C ALA A 113 12.26 -8.27 7.27
N LYS A 114 13.30 -9.11 7.28
CA LYS A 114 14.02 -9.51 6.06
C LYS A 114 13.10 -10.21 5.06
N THR A 115 12.28 -11.15 5.53
CA THR A 115 11.31 -11.88 4.69
C THR A 115 10.26 -10.94 4.11
N PHE A 116 9.72 -10.03 4.93
CA PHE A 116 8.78 -9.01 4.50
C PHE A 116 9.37 -8.13 3.41
N LEU A 117 10.62 -7.66 3.57
CA LEU A 117 11.32 -6.87 2.55
C LEU A 117 11.55 -7.67 1.26
N GLN A 118 11.91 -8.95 1.35
CA GLN A 118 12.07 -9.81 0.17
C GLN A 118 10.76 -9.99 -0.60
N ILE A 119 9.64 -10.19 0.10
CA ILE A 119 8.31 -10.28 -0.53
C ILE A 119 7.91 -8.94 -1.14
N LYS A 120 8.20 -7.83 -0.45
CA LYS A 120 8.00 -6.48 -0.96
C LYS A 120 8.72 -6.26 -2.29
N MET A 121 9.97 -6.70 -2.38
CA MET A 121 10.80 -6.63 -3.60
C MET A 121 10.38 -7.64 -4.69
N SER A 122 9.92 -8.84 -4.34
CA SER A 122 9.44 -9.80 -5.34
C SER A 122 8.13 -9.35 -5.99
N ILE A 123 7.26 -8.70 -5.22
CA ILE A 123 6.07 -8.01 -5.74
C ILE A 123 6.48 -6.83 -6.63
N TYR A 124 7.51 -6.06 -6.27
CA TYR A 124 8.07 -5.02 -7.15
C TYR A 124 8.47 -5.58 -8.52
N ILE A 125 9.17 -6.71 -8.56
CA ILE A 125 9.56 -7.37 -9.82
C ILE A 125 8.35 -7.87 -10.61
N LYS A 126 7.35 -8.46 -9.93
CA LYS A 126 6.15 -9.01 -10.60
C LYS A 126 5.25 -7.92 -11.18
N TYR A 127 5.03 -6.82 -10.44
CA TYR A 127 4.26 -5.68 -10.92
C TYR A 127 5.04 -4.88 -11.96
N SER A 128 6.37 -4.78 -11.86
CA SER A 128 7.22 -4.26 -12.94
C SER A 128 7.05 -5.10 -14.21
N ASN A 129 7.09 -6.43 -14.13
CA ASN A 129 6.92 -7.29 -15.32
C ASN A 129 5.50 -7.28 -15.91
N ILE A 130 4.45 -7.16 -15.09
CA ILE A 130 3.07 -7.00 -15.59
C ILE A 130 2.85 -5.60 -16.18
N TYR A 131 3.42 -4.55 -15.59
CA TYR A 131 3.41 -3.20 -16.19
C TYR A 131 4.18 -3.16 -17.51
N TYR A 132 5.33 -3.84 -17.60
CA TYR A 132 6.07 -4.00 -18.86
C TYR A 132 5.25 -4.78 -19.90
N LEU A 133 4.53 -5.84 -19.51
CA LEU A 133 3.64 -6.59 -20.41
C LEU A 133 2.43 -5.77 -20.87
N LEU A 134 1.84 -4.92 -20.03
CA LEU A 134 0.68 -4.10 -20.39
C LEU A 134 1.06 -2.83 -21.19
N LEU A 135 2.28 -2.31 -21.03
CA LEU A 135 2.80 -1.19 -21.83
C LEU A 135 3.41 -1.62 -23.16
N PHE A 136 3.99 -2.84 -23.27
CA PHE A 136 4.56 -3.33 -24.53
C PHE A 136 3.61 -4.19 -25.38
N ASN A 137 2.51 -4.74 -24.85
CA ASN A 137 1.49 -5.41 -25.69
C ASN A 137 0.37 -4.51 -26.21
N ASN A 138 0.36 -3.21 -25.87
CA ASN A 138 -0.54 -2.22 -26.49
C ASN A 138 0.13 -1.38 -27.58
N TYR A 139 1.36 -1.74 -27.98
CA TYR A 139 2.02 -1.24 -29.18
C TYR A 139 2.63 -2.41 -29.96
N LEU A 140 1.79 -3.28 -30.53
CA LEU A 140 2.12 -4.14 -31.67
C LEU A 140 0.81 -4.76 -32.20
N PHE A 141 0.28 -4.16 -33.26
CA PHE A 141 -0.27 -4.95 -34.37
C PHE A 141 0.88 -5.71 -35.03
#